data_AF-A0A2M6WK22-F1
#
_entry.id   AF-A0A2M6WK22-F1
#
_cell.length_a   1.000
_cell.length_b   1.000
_cell.length_c   1.000
_cell.angle_alpha   90.00
_cell.angle_beta   90.00
_cell.angle_gamma   90.00
#
_symmetry.space_group_name_H-M   'P 1'
#
loop_
_entity.id
_entity.type
_entity.pdbx_description
1 polymer ?
#
loop_
_entity_poly.entity_id
_entity_poly.type
_entity_poly.pdbx_seq_one_letter_code
_entity_poly.pdbx_strand_id
1 'polypeptide(L)'
;MKEAPNEQLPEYVKMYSVPGQDEVSAHSFKRYKEDEKYIGEIEELAKVSVENVKTVPESERADLIRRALESNDPNVQLKGAQIIFLAPRSEKAGLIKKALESDDPKVQLMGSHMIYYAQNSEKTDLINIVFRNTKKALESDDPKVQLVGAGMIYHASDNERADLKNIVFQNTKKALESSPLNGLEIWKQMLDYAPDNKKADLIKIALESDDPKVQLVGAELTYCAPDNEVAGLRNIVSKKTKDNLESDDPKVQLVGALMIYQASVEDRVDLRSMVSKNIKQALDNSNADVQEMWAEMTYYVPDNEKADIIKRVLDSDYPNVQLVGAQMIYCAPHNERDDLRDIVSQKAKKNLESDNAKVQEIGGKMIRYAPDYERATLIRKALESSNLETQRIGVLMLRYVPIGDQSLLTEQIIKLGLGSYLIEPPLYDNQEMDGESFSRKEFKKTGSQTILIGGELKDKVILRRVPPTAFLAWKKIYENHQLWRDAGFDYVPIEPILSYRPNKDGLVDVYSGVLDLSLRVWLLKTTMFKGELNEQKNRILSVLSDSRIKHGHEHGNNFCLRFFRDENGQPDFSKVPRLYLIDFDQANS
;
A
#
# COMPACT_ATOMS: atom_id res chain seq x y z
N MET A 1 -3.19 -41.73 8.12
CA MET A 1 -3.17 -41.32 6.69
C MET A 1 -2.49 -42.45 5.92
N LYS A 2 -3.10 -42.97 4.85
CA LYS A 2 -2.39 -43.87 3.94
C LYS A 2 -1.43 -43.01 3.13
N GLU A 3 -0.13 -43.29 3.21
CA GLU A 3 0.87 -42.63 2.36
C GLU A 3 0.46 -42.83 0.90
N ALA A 4 0.23 -41.73 0.20
CA ALA A 4 0.02 -41.78 -1.24
C ALA A 4 1.28 -42.40 -1.87
N PRO A 5 1.14 -43.23 -2.92
CA PRO A 5 2.28 -43.79 -3.62
C PRO A 5 3.25 -42.66 -4.01
N ASN A 6 4.54 -42.90 -3.77
CA ASN A 6 5.62 -41.94 -3.98
C ASN A 6 5.76 -41.67 -5.50
N GLU A 7 4.92 -40.79 -6.02
CA GLU A 7 4.86 -40.45 -7.44
C GLU A 7 6.13 -39.68 -7.79
N GLN A 8 7.03 -40.33 -8.54
CA GLN A 8 8.32 -39.75 -8.90
C GLN A 8 8.09 -38.53 -9.81
N LEU A 9 8.44 -37.35 -9.31
CA LEU A 9 8.33 -36.11 -10.08
C LEU A 9 9.28 -36.11 -11.29
N PRO A 10 8.91 -35.46 -12.41
CA PRO A 10 9.81 -35.27 -13.53
C PRO A 10 11.10 -34.56 -13.10
N GLU A 11 12.25 -34.95 -13.66
CA GLU A 11 13.55 -34.42 -13.26
C GLU A 11 13.64 -32.89 -13.37
N TYR A 12 13.00 -32.30 -14.38
CA TYR A 12 12.99 -30.86 -14.57
C TYR A 12 12.33 -30.08 -13.42
N VAL A 13 11.48 -30.74 -12.61
CA VAL A 13 10.82 -30.08 -11.47
C VAL A 13 11.84 -29.60 -10.45
N LYS A 14 13.02 -30.23 -10.37
CA LYS A 14 14.13 -29.79 -9.51
C LYS A 14 14.66 -28.39 -9.88
N MET A 15 14.49 -27.94 -11.12
CA MET A 15 14.90 -26.60 -11.54
C MET A 15 13.99 -25.50 -10.97
N TYR A 16 12.78 -25.85 -10.51
CA TYR A 16 11.87 -24.92 -9.84
C TYR A 16 12.13 -24.82 -8.32
N SER A 17 13.03 -25.64 -7.77
CA SER A 17 13.38 -25.56 -6.36
C SER A 17 14.13 -24.26 -6.04
N VAL A 18 13.65 -23.54 -5.03
CA VAL A 18 14.24 -22.31 -4.52
C VAL A 18 15.01 -22.64 -3.25
N PRO A 19 16.32 -22.34 -3.14
CA PRO A 19 17.11 -22.71 -1.95
C PRO A 19 16.46 -22.23 -0.66
N GLY A 20 16.39 -23.07 0.38
CA GLY A 20 15.81 -22.70 1.67
C GLY A 20 14.29 -22.50 1.69
N GLN A 21 13.58 -22.84 0.62
CA GLN A 21 12.12 -23.07 0.64
C GLN A 21 11.87 -24.58 0.67
N ASP A 22 10.63 -24.98 0.99
CA ASP A 22 10.21 -26.37 0.90
C ASP A 22 10.43 -26.89 -0.52
N GLU A 23 10.91 -28.13 -0.65
CA GLU A 23 11.03 -28.76 -1.96
C GLU A 23 9.66 -28.84 -2.65
N VAL A 24 9.67 -28.75 -3.98
CA VAL A 24 8.45 -28.91 -4.77
C VAL A 24 7.94 -30.34 -4.60
N SER A 25 6.97 -30.52 -3.71
CA SER A 25 6.29 -31.79 -3.48
C SER A 25 5.39 -32.19 -4.66
N ALA A 26 5.08 -33.48 -4.77
CA ALA A 26 4.10 -33.99 -5.73
C ALA A 26 2.74 -33.30 -5.57
N HIS A 27 2.35 -33.00 -4.32
CA HIS A 27 1.11 -32.28 -4.03
C HIS A 27 1.12 -30.84 -4.55
N SER A 28 2.19 -30.07 -4.30
CA SER A 28 2.30 -28.70 -4.81
C SER A 28 2.36 -28.64 -6.33
N PHE A 29 3.05 -29.58 -6.97
CA PHE A 29 3.12 -29.66 -8.43
C PHE A 29 1.76 -30.01 -9.03
N LYS A 30 1.04 -30.98 -8.45
CA LYS A 30 -0.32 -31.33 -8.85
C LYS A 30 -1.26 -30.12 -8.74
N ARG A 31 -1.21 -29.39 -7.62
CA ARG A 31 -2.00 -28.17 -7.43
C ARG A 31 -1.72 -27.12 -8.51
N TYR A 32 -0.45 -26.87 -8.82
CA TYR A 32 -0.07 -25.96 -9.92
C TYR A 32 -0.66 -26.42 -11.26
N LYS A 33 -0.67 -27.73 -11.53
CA LYS A 33 -1.31 -28.29 -12.74
C LYS A 33 -2.84 -28.19 -12.73
N GLU A 34 -3.48 -28.28 -11.57
CA GLU A 34 -4.93 -28.06 -11.45
C GLU A 34 -5.35 -26.61 -11.80
N ASP A 35 -4.45 -25.64 -11.63
CA ASP A 35 -4.68 -24.24 -12.03
C ASP A 35 -4.70 -24.06 -13.57
N GLU A 36 -4.25 -25.05 -14.36
CA GLU A 36 -4.36 -25.01 -15.83
C GLU A 36 -5.82 -24.89 -16.31
N LYS A 37 -6.79 -25.29 -15.48
CA LYS A 37 -8.23 -25.09 -15.76
C LYS A 37 -8.61 -23.61 -15.94
N TYR A 38 -7.84 -22.68 -15.37
CA TYR A 38 -8.10 -21.24 -15.46
C TYR A 38 -7.50 -20.59 -16.72
N ILE A 39 -6.65 -21.29 -17.47
CA ILE A 39 -5.92 -20.69 -18.59
C ILE A 39 -6.87 -20.18 -19.67
N GLY A 40 -7.94 -20.89 -19.99
CA GLY A 40 -8.93 -20.42 -20.97
C GLY A 40 -9.59 -19.09 -20.57
N GLU A 41 -9.95 -18.93 -19.29
CA GLU A 41 -10.52 -17.68 -18.78
C GLU A 41 -9.51 -16.52 -18.81
N ILE A 42 -8.26 -16.79 -18.43
CA ILE A 42 -7.16 -15.82 -18.48
C ILE A 42 -6.87 -15.39 -19.93
N GLU A 43 -6.90 -16.32 -20.87
CA GLU A 43 -6.74 -16.02 -22.30
C GLU A 43 -7.91 -15.17 -22.83
N GLU A 44 -9.15 -15.44 -22.42
CA GLU A 44 -10.30 -14.60 -22.78
C GLU A 44 -10.18 -13.19 -22.19
N LEU A 45 -9.81 -13.07 -20.90
CA LEU A 45 -9.52 -11.78 -20.26
C LEU A 45 -8.38 -11.03 -20.97
N ALA A 46 -7.35 -11.74 -21.43
CA ALA A 46 -6.27 -11.16 -22.21
C ALA A 46 -6.80 -10.60 -23.55
N LYS A 47 -7.65 -11.33 -24.28
CA LYS A 47 -8.22 -10.90 -25.56
C LYS A 47 -9.02 -9.60 -25.46
N VAL A 48 -9.70 -9.36 -24.34
CA VAL A 48 -10.52 -8.14 -24.10
C VAL A 48 -9.75 -6.99 -23.43
N SER A 49 -8.41 -7.06 -23.38
CA SER A 49 -7.58 -5.94 -22.97
C SER A 49 -7.60 -4.80 -24.00
N VAL A 50 -7.38 -3.56 -23.55
CA VAL A 50 -7.34 -2.35 -24.40
C VAL A 50 -6.33 -2.52 -25.54
N GLU A 51 -5.15 -3.03 -25.23
CA GLU A 51 -4.05 -3.24 -26.16
C GLU A 51 -4.46 -4.23 -27.25
N ASN A 52 -5.06 -5.36 -26.88
CA ASN A 52 -5.45 -6.38 -27.85
C ASN A 52 -6.62 -5.90 -28.72
N VAL A 53 -7.64 -5.27 -28.14
CA VAL A 53 -8.81 -4.77 -28.89
C VAL A 53 -8.40 -3.70 -29.91
N LYS A 54 -7.39 -2.88 -29.60
CA LYS A 54 -6.84 -1.90 -30.57
C LYS A 54 -6.21 -2.55 -31.79
N THR A 55 -5.63 -3.74 -31.65
CA THR A 55 -4.96 -4.45 -32.77
C THR A 55 -5.92 -5.18 -33.70
N VAL A 56 -7.15 -5.46 -33.24
CA VAL A 56 -8.19 -6.14 -34.02
C VAL A 56 -8.84 -5.14 -35.00
N PRO A 57 -9.25 -5.59 -36.23
CA PRO A 57 -10.00 -4.76 -37.18
C PRO A 57 -11.24 -4.13 -36.53
N GLU A 58 -11.54 -2.87 -36.89
CA GLU A 58 -12.64 -2.10 -36.27
C GLU A 58 -13.99 -2.84 -36.34
N SER A 59 -14.25 -3.52 -37.45
CA SER A 59 -15.48 -4.32 -37.69
C SER A 59 -15.68 -5.46 -36.69
N GLU A 60 -14.62 -5.99 -36.09
CA GLU A 60 -14.68 -7.14 -35.16
C GLU A 60 -14.66 -6.71 -33.69
N ARG A 61 -14.29 -5.46 -33.40
CA ARG A 61 -14.20 -4.96 -32.01
C ARG A 61 -15.54 -4.99 -31.31
N ALA A 62 -16.63 -4.67 -32.00
CA ALA A 62 -17.97 -4.66 -31.41
C ALA A 62 -18.37 -6.04 -30.86
N ASP A 63 -18.05 -7.11 -31.58
CA ASP A 63 -18.41 -8.48 -31.19
C ASP A 63 -17.59 -8.97 -29.99
N LEU A 64 -16.30 -8.60 -29.91
CA LEU A 64 -15.47 -8.87 -28.74
C LEU A 64 -16.03 -8.16 -27.50
N ILE A 65 -16.37 -6.88 -27.64
CA ILE A 65 -16.92 -6.07 -26.54
C ILE A 65 -18.30 -6.59 -26.11
N ARG A 66 -19.15 -6.97 -27.06
CA ARG A 66 -20.48 -7.52 -26.79
C ARG A 66 -20.38 -8.82 -26.01
N ARG A 67 -19.52 -9.76 -26.43
CA ARG A 67 -19.26 -11.01 -25.70
C ARG A 67 -18.74 -10.76 -24.29
N ALA A 68 -17.87 -9.77 -24.12
CA ALA A 68 -17.37 -9.40 -22.79
C ALA A 68 -18.50 -8.89 -21.88
N LEU A 69 -19.38 -8.02 -22.41
CA LEU A 69 -20.55 -7.50 -21.70
C LEU A 69 -21.63 -8.57 -21.44
N GLU A 70 -21.64 -9.66 -22.22
CA GLU A 70 -22.54 -10.81 -22.05
C GLU A 70 -21.98 -11.89 -21.11
N SER A 71 -20.75 -11.74 -20.64
CA SER A 71 -20.16 -12.66 -19.68
C SER A 71 -20.97 -12.70 -18.38
N ASN A 72 -21.04 -13.87 -17.74
CA ASN A 72 -21.61 -13.99 -16.40
C ASN A 72 -20.67 -13.46 -15.30
N ASP A 73 -19.42 -13.14 -15.65
CA ASP A 73 -18.45 -12.55 -14.73
C ASP A 73 -18.52 -11.01 -14.81
N PRO A 74 -18.91 -10.31 -13.72
CA PRO A 74 -18.95 -8.85 -13.67
C PRO A 74 -17.64 -8.16 -14.05
N ASN A 75 -16.51 -8.86 -13.99
CA ASN A 75 -15.20 -8.27 -14.26
C ASN A 75 -14.87 -8.27 -15.72
N VAL A 76 -15.23 -9.34 -16.42
CA VAL A 76 -15.23 -9.36 -17.88
C VAL A 76 -16.22 -8.30 -18.39
N GLN A 77 -17.40 -8.18 -17.78
CA GLN A 77 -18.37 -7.12 -18.13
C GLN A 77 -17.77 -5.72 -17.91
N LEU A 78 -17.14 -5.47 -16.75
CA LEU A 78 -16.53 -4.17 -16.44
C LEU A 78 -15.41 -3.84 -17.43
N LYS A 79 -14.57 -4.81 -17.80
CA LYS A 79 -13.55 -4.64 -18.84
C LYS A 79 -14.17 -4.34 -20.19
N GLY A 80 -15.21 -5.08 -20.58
CA GLY A 80 -16.03 -4.80 -21.76
C GLY A 80 -16.55 -3.36 -21.77
N ALA A 81 -17.09 -2.89 -20.64
CA ALA A 81 -17.61 -1.53 -20.50
C ALA A 81 -16.50 -0.46 -20.65
N GLN A 82 -15.32 -0.70 -20.07
CA GLN A 82 -14.17 0.22 -20.15
C GLN A 82 -13.66 0.46 -21.58
N ILE A 83 -13.88 -0.50 -22.49
CA ILE A 83 -13.34 -0.44 -23.86
C ILE A 83 -14.38 -0.11 -24.93
N ILE A 84 -15.63 0.20 -24.55
CA ILE A 84 -16.71 0.52 -25.52
C ILE A 84 -16.30 1.66 -26.46
N PHE A 85 -15.49 2.62 -26.00
CA PHE A 85 -15.02 3.73 -26.82
C PHE A 85 -14.21 3.30 -28.06
N LEU A 86 -13.66 2.08 -28.08
CA LEU A 86 -12.92 1.49 -29.21
C LEU A 86 -13.82 0.84 -30.28
N ALA A 87 -15.11 0.64 -30.00
CA ALA A 87 -16.08 0.06 -30.93
C ALA A 87 -16.37 1.00 -32.12
N PRO A 88 -16.85 0.47 -33.27
CA PRO A 88 -17.42 1.28 -34.34
C PRO A 88 -18.49 2.24 -33.83
N ARG A 89 -18.54 3.45 -34.39
CA ARG A 89 -19.46 4.50 -33.94
C ARG A 89 -20.94 4.10 -33.97
N SER A 90 -21.35 3.26 -34.91
CA SER A 90 -22.73 2.74 -35.03
C SER A 90 -23.11 1.73 -33.95
N GLU A 91 -22.14 1.09 -33.30
CA GLU A 91 -22.37 0.00 -32.33
C GLU A 91 -22.36 0.49 -30.87
N LYS A 92 -21.80 1.68 -30.62
CA LYS A 92 -21.54 2.18 -29.26
C LYS A 92 -22.80 2.27 -28.41
N ALA A 93 -23.90 2.82 -28.93
CA ALA A 93 -25.11 2.99 -28.13
C ALA A 93 -25.70 1.64 -27.65
N GLY A 94 -25.68 0.62 -28.50
CA GLY A 94 -26.12 -0.73 -28.13
C GLY A 94 -25.25 -1.34 -27.02
N LEU A 95 -23.92 -1.19 -27.13
CA LEU A 95 -22.99 -1.66 -26.11
C LEU A 95 -23.10 -0.89 -24.79
N ILE A 96 -23.28 0.44 -24.84
CA ILE A 96 -23.50 1.28 -23.65
C ILE A 96 -24.78 0.86 -22.94
N LYS A 97 -25.87 0.67 -23.69
CA LYS A 97 -27.13 0.18 -23.15
C LYS A 97 -26.94 -1.16 -22.44
N LYS A 98 -26.24 -2.11 -23.06
CA LYS A 98 -25.93 -3.41 -22.46
C LYS A 98 -25.15 -3.28 -21.14
N ALA A 99 -24.17 -2.39 -21.06
CA ALA A 99 -23.43 -2.12 -19.82
C ALA A 99 -24.32 -1.50 -18.73
N LEU A 100 -25.23 -0.58 -19.11
CA LEU A 100 -26.20 0.03 -18.18
C LEU A 100 -27.28 -0.95 -17.69
N GLU A 101 -27.50 -2.05 -18.42
CA GLU A 101 -28.44 -3.13 -18.04
C GLU A 101 -27.80 -4.19 -17.14
N SER A 102 -26.49 -4.10 -16.85
CA SER A 102 -25.81 -5.02 -15.92
C SER A 102 -26.39 -4.92 -14.51
N ASP A 103 -26.42 -6.03 -13.77
CA ASP A 103 -26.81 -6.05 -12.35
C ASP A 103 -25.71 -5.49 -11.42
N ASP A 104 -24.47 -5.34 -11.91
CA ASP A 104 -23.35 -4.80 -11.13
C ASP A 104 -23.31 -3.26 -11.21
N PRO A 105 -23.41 -2.54 -10.08
CA PRO A 105 -23.40 -1.07 -10.08
C PRO A 105 -22.14 -0.44 -10.67
N LYS A 106 -20.96 -1.09 -10.57
CA LYS A 106 -19.72 -0.54 -11.15
C LYS A 106 -19.73 -0.65 -12.66
N VAL A 107 -20.29 -1.72 -13.21
CA VAL A 107 -20.50 -1.87 -14.67
C VAL A 107 -21.48 -0.80 -15.16
N GLN A 108 -22.56 -0.55 -14.43
CA GLN A 108 -23.51 0.54 -14.73
C GLN A 108 -22.82 1.92 -14.69
N LEU A 109 -22.03 2.21 -13.66
CA LEU A 109 -21.26 3.47 -13.58
C LEU A 109 -20.31 3.62 -14.76
N MET A 110 -19.56 2.58 -15.10
CA MET A 110 -18.67 2.61 -16.28
C MET A 110 -19.46 2.82 -17.57
N GLY A 111 -20.61 2.15 -17.72
CA GLY A 111 -21.53 2.37 -18.84
C GLY A 111 -21.98 3.83 -18.94
N SER A 112 -22.30 4.47 -17.80
CA SER A 112 -22.70 5.89 -17.79
C SER A 112 -21.61 6.82 -18.32
N HIS A 113 -20.34 6.55 -17.99
CA HIS A 113 -19.19 7.32 -18.49
C HIS A 113 -19.03 7.20 -20.02
N MET A 114 -19.48 6.09 -20.60
CA MET A 114 -19.35 5.83 -22.04
C MET A 114 -20.40 6.56 -22.89
N ILE A 115 -21.46 7.13 -22.28
CA ILE A 115 -22.51 7.90 -23.00
C ILE A 115 -21.92 9.01 -23.86
N TYR A 116 -20.83 9.64 -23.41
CA TYR A 116 -20.15 10.68 -24.18
C TYR A 116 -19.84 10.26 -25.62
N TYR A 117 -19.52 8.97 -25.83
CA TYR A 117 -19.12 8.41 -27.12
C TYR A 117 -20.29 7.94 -28.02
N ALA A 118 -21.54 7.95 -27.55
CA ALA A 118 -22.72 7.64 -28.37
C ALA A 118 -23.04 8.77 -29.36
N GLN A 119 -23.87 8.49 -30.37
CA GLN A 119 -24.36 9.52 -31.28
C GLN A 119 -25.40 10.40 -30.58
N ASN A 120 -25.48 11.68 -30.96
CA ASN A 120 -26.39 12.64 -30.29
C ASN A 120 -27.86 12.20 -30.32
N SER A 121 -28.31 11.53 -31.39
CA SER A 121 -29.66 10.99 -31.52
C SER A 121 -29.98 9.88 -30.52
N GLU A 122 -28.96 9.19 -29.99
CA GLU A 122 -29.10 8.03 -29.11
C GLU A 122 -28.86 8.40 -27.63
N LYS A 123 -28.22 9.55 -27.36
CA LYS A 123 -27.87 9.98 -26.01
C LYS A 123 -29.08 10.15 -25.11
N THR A 124 -30.20 10.66 -25.62
CA THR A 124 -31.41 10.90 -24.83
C THR A 124 -31.92 9.63 -24.15
N ASP A 125 -31.99 8.52 -24.88
CA ASP A 125 -32.47 7.24 -24.33
C ASP A 125 -31.50 6.68 -23.28
N LEU A 126 -30.19 6.80 -23.51
CA LEU A 126 -29.16 6.36 -22.57
C LEU A 126 -29.16 7.20 -21.29
N ILE A 127 -29.35 8.52 -21.39
CA ILE A 127 -29.48 9.44 -20.25
C ILE A 127 -30.69 9.05 -19.39
N ASN A 128 -31.83 8.73 -20.00
CA ASN A 128 -33.02 8.26 -19.29
C ASN A 128 -32.79 6.94 -18.55
N ILE A 129 -31.98 6.03 -19.10
CA ILE A 129 -31.58 4.80 -18.41
C ILE A 129 -30.70 5.14 -17.20
N VAL A 130 -29.70 6.00 -17.38
CA VAL A 130 -28.83 6.44 -16.29
C VAL A 130 -29.63 7.08 -15.17
N PHE A 131 -30.54 8.02 -15.47
CA PHE A 131 -31.37 8.66 -14.46
C PHE A 131 -32.10 7.65 -13.56
N ARG A 132 -32.76 6.64 -14.17
CA ARG A 132 -33.47 5.59 -13.43
C ARG A 132 -32.53 4.75 -12.55
N ASN A 133 -31.39 4.33 -13.10
CA ASN A 133 -30.40 3.54 -12.37
C ASN A 133 -29.77 4.33 -11.23
N THR A 134 -29.41 5.59 -11.47
CA THR A 134 -28.88 6.50 -10.45
C THR A 134 -29.86 6.68 -9.29
N LYS A 135 -31.14 6.93 -9.60
CA LYS A 135 -32.18 7.07 -8.58
C LYS A 135 -32.30 5.79 -7.74
N LYS A 136 -32.40 4.63 -8.39
CA LYS A 136 -32.46 3.32 -7.72
C LYS A 136 -31.24 3.06 -6.83
N ALA A 137 -30.04 3.42 -7.29
CA ALA A 137 -28.81 3.26 -6.52
C ALA A 137 -28.75 4.20 -5.30
N LEU A 138 -29.20 5.45 -5.45
CA LEU A 138 -29.29 6.42 -4.34
C LEU A 138 -30.37 6.06 -3.30
N GLU A 139 -31.39 5.30 -3.69
CA GLU A 139 -32.43 4.76 -2.78
C GLU A 139 -31.99 3.48 -2.06
N SER A 140 -30.81 2.94 -2.35
CA SER A 140 -30.26 1.75 -1.68
C SER A 140 -29.91 2.04 -0.21
N ASP A 141 -30.04 1.05 0.67
CA ASP A 141 -29.56 1.13 2.05
C ASP A 141 -28.03 0.96 2.17
N ASP A 142 -27.34 0.46 1.13
CA ASP A 142 -25.89 0.30 1.13
C ASP A 142 -25.19 1.62 0.72
N PRO A 143 -24.43 2.27 1.61
CA PRO A 143 -23.72 3.52 1.28
C PRO A 143 -22.76 3.38 0.10
N LYS A 144 -22.21 2.19 -0.18
CA LYS A 144 -21.34 1.97 -1.35
C LYS A 144 -22.13 2.02 -2.64
N VAL A 145 -23.35 1.50 -2.66
CA VAL A 145 -24.24 1.58 -3.82
C VAL A 145 -24.73 3.02 -4.01
N GLN A 146 -25.05 3.72 -2.91
CA GLN A 146 -25.37 5.15 -2.97
C GLN A 146 -24.24 5.98 -3.58
N LEU A 147 -22.99 5.73 -3.19
CA LEU A 147 -21.82 6.41 -3.74
C LEU A 147 -21.65 6.16 -5.25
N VAL A 148 -21.85 4.92 -5.69
CA VAL A 148 -21.85 4.60 -7.13
C VAL A 148 -22.95 5.37 -7.85
N GLY A 149 -24.15 5.44 -7.27
CA GLY A 149 -25.25 6.26 -7.77
C GLY A 149 -24.87 7.74 -7.87
N ALA A 150 -24.25 8.31 -6.82
CA ALA A 150 -23.78 9.69 -6.82
C ALA A 150 -22.81 9.96 -7.98
N GLY A 151 -21.87 9.03 -8.24
CA GLY A 151 -20.96 9.07 -9.40
C GLY A 151 -21.65 9.19 -10.76
N MET A 152 -22.84 8.62 -10.90
CA MET A 152 -23.62 8.63 -12.15
C MET A 152 -24.38 9.96 -12.39
N ILE A 153 -24.51 10.84 -11.39
CA ILE A 153 -25.28 12.09 -11.49
C ILE A 153 -24.79 12.97 -12.65
N TYR A 154 -23.48 13.05 -12.88
CA TYR A 154 -22.91 13.88 -13.96
C TYR A 154 -23.32 13.45 -15.37
N HIS A 155 -23.97 12.28 -15.52
CA HIS A 155 -24.43 11.77 -16.82
C HIS A 155 -25.95 11.86 -16.99
N ALA A 156 -26.69 12.33 -15.96
CA ALA A 156 -28.09 12.70 -16.07
C ALA A 156 -28.28 14.06 -16.78
N SER A 157 -29.50 14.42 -17.18
CA SER A 157 -29.81 15.75 -17.72
C SER A 157 -29.72 16.84 -16.64
N ASP A 158 -29.53 18.11 -17.03
CA ASP A 158 -29.34 19.21 -16.07
C ASP A 158 -30.52 19.38 -15.10
N ASN A 159 -31.76 19.18 -15.57
CA ASN A 159 -32.95 19.24 -14.73
C ASN A 159 -32.98 18.10 -13.71
N GLU A 160 -32.64 16.87 -14.14
CA GLU A 160 -32.64 15.68 -13.28
C GLU A 160 -31.50 15.71 -12.26
N ARG A 161 -30.35 16.31 -12.62
CA ARG A 161 -29.21 16.44 -11.70
C ARG A 161 -29.61 17.16 -10.42
N ALA A 162 -30.41 18.22 -10.50
CA ALA A 162 -30.84 18.97 -9.32
C ALA A 162 -31.60 18.05 -8.33
N ASP A 163 -32.51 17.23 -8.84
CA ASP A 163 -33.27 16.27 -8.02
C ASP A 163 -32.37 15.20 -7.40
N LEU A 164 -31.47 14.61 -8.20
CA LEU A 164 -30.55 13.58 -7.72
C LEU A 164 -29.56 14.12 -6.67
N LYS A 165 -29.04 15.34 -6.88
CA LYS A 165 -28.17 16.02 -5.89
C LYS A 165 -28.92 16.28 -4.58
N ASN A 166 -30.21 16.62 -4.64
CA ASN A 166 -31.03 16.77 -3.44
C ASN A 166 -31.19 15.44 -2.69
N ILE A 167 -31.32 14.30 -3.38
CA ILE A 167 -31.33 12.98 -2.74
C ILE A 167 -30.00 12.71 -2.03
N VAL A 168 -28.86 12.99 -2.69
CA VAL A 168 -27.52 12.87 -2.06
C VAL A 168 -27.43 13.73 -0.80
N PHE A 169 -27.90 14.97 -0.84
CA PHE A 169 -27.92 15.85 0.33
C PHE A 169 -28.73 15.24 1.49
N GLN A 170 -29.95 14.73 1.24
CA GLN A 170 -30.78 14.15 2.29
C GLN A 170 -30.15 12.88 2.88
N ASN A 171 -29.59 12.01 2.04
CA ASN A 171 -28.89 10.80 2.50
C ASN A 171 -27.67 11.15 3.34
N THR A 172 -26.86 12.13 2.90
CA THR A 172 -25.67 12.58 3.63
C THR A 172 -26.05 13.22 4.96
N LYS A 173 -27.08 14.07 4.96
CA LYS A 173 -27.61 14.69 6.18
C LYS A 173 -28.05 13.64 7.20
N LYS A 174 -28.90 12.69 6.78
CA LYS A 174 -29.39 11.59 7.63
C LYS A 174 -28.22 10.77 8.19
N ALA A 175 -27.19 10.54 7.39
CA ALA A 175 -26.02 9.80 7.83
C ALA A 175 -25.21 10.56 8.89
N LEU A 176 -24.96 11.87 8.70
CA LEU A 176 -24.30 12.71 9.69
C LEU A 176 -25.09 12.79 11.01
N GLU A 177 -26.41 12.89 10.93
CA GLU A 177 -27.28 12.95 12.11
C GLU A 177 -27.35 11.62 12.88
N SER A 178 -27.25 10.48 12.18
CA SER A 178 -27.33 9.15 12.82
C SER A 178 -26.01 8.68 13.44
N SER A 179 -24.89 9.38 13.20
CA SER A 179 -23.57 9.14 13.80
C SER A 179 -22.91 7.75 13.61
N PRO A 180 -23.16 6.91 12.58
CA PRO A 180 -22.42 5.65 12.45
C PRO A 180 -21.03 5.87 11.85
N LEU A 181 -19.97 5.87 12.68
CA LEU A 181 -18.55 6.01 12.27
C LEU A 181 -18.15 5.23 10.99
N ASN A 182 -18.81 4.10 10.71
CA ASN A 182 -18.55 3.21 9.56
C ASN A 182 -18.86 3.80 8.17
N GLY A 183 -19.34 5.04 8.06
CA GLY A 183 -19.62 5.69 6.76
C GLY A 183 -18.86 6.98 6.47
N LEU A 184 -18.03 7.49 7.39
CA LEU A 184 -17.39 8.82 7.29
C LEU A 184 -16.68 9.06 5.95
N GLU A 185 -15.92 8.09 5.48
CA GLU A 185 -15.18 8.19 4.22
C GLU A 185 -16.11 8.24 3.00
N ILE A 186 -17.19 7.47 3.02
CA ILE A 186 -18.19 7.49 1.95
C ILE A 186 -18.90 8.85 1.91
N TRP A 187 -19.18 9.45 3.07
CA TRP A 187 -19.85 10.75 3.13
C TRP A 187 -18.97 11.90 2.67
N LYS A 188 -17.66 11.86 3.00
CA LYS A 188 -16.69 12.80 2.44
C LYS A 188 -16.78 12.82 0.91
N GLN A 189 -16.84 11.64 0.29
CA GLN A 189 -16.96 11.50 -1.17
C GLN A 189 -18.34 11.91 -1.68
N MET A 190 -19.43 11.59 -0.96
CA MET A 190 -20.78 12.00 -1.35
C MET A 190 -20.99 13.52 -1.29
N LEU A 191 -20.27 14.24 -0.42
CA LEU A 191 -20.39 15.70 -0.30
C LEU A 191 -20.09 16.41 -1.63
N ASP A 192 -19.15 15.90 -2.43
CA ASP A 192 -18.79 16.49 -3.73
C ASP A 192 -19.99 16.54 -4.71
N TYR A 193 -20.93 15.61 -4.55
CA TYR A 193 -22.13 15.48 -5.36
C TYR A 193 -23.34 16.23 -4.77
N ALA A 194 -23.25 16.78 -3.57
CA ALA A 194 -24.32 17.60 -2.99
C ALA A 194 -24.47 18.94 -3.77
N PRO A 195 -25.64 19.61 -3.69
CA PRO A 195 -25.80 20.96 -4.23
C PRO A 195 -24.81 21.93 -3.56
N ASP A 196 -24.14 22.78 -4.35
CA ASP A 196 -23.08 23.65 -3.82
C ASP A 196 -23.58 24.60 -2.72
N ASN A 197 -24.79 25.14 -2.88
CA ASN A 197 -25.47 25.97 -1.88
C ASN A 197 -25.92 25.22 -0.62
N LYS A 198 -25.72 23.90 -0.56
CA LYS A 198 -26.07 23.02 0.57
C LYS A 198 -24.87 22.33 1.22
N LYS A 199 -23.68 22.44 0.64
CA LYS A 199 -22.45 21.87 1.22
C LYS A 199 -22.13 22.49 2.59
N ALA A 200 -22.27 23.81 2.72
CA ALA A 200 -22.05 24.50 3.99
C ALA A 200 -23.00 24.02 5.11
N ASP A 201 -24.27 23.74 4.78
CA ASP A 201 -25.24 23.18 5.73
C ASP A 201 -24.76 21.82 6.28
N LEU A 202 -24.30 20.91 5.41
CA LEU A 202 -23.78 19.60 5.81
C LEU A 202 -22.50 19.70 6.65
N ILE A 203 -21.57 20.58 6.25
CA ILE A 203 -20.33 20.82 6.99
C ILE A 203 -20.64 21.36 8.39
N LYS A 204 -21.59 22.29 8.49
CA LYS A 204 -22.03 22.85 9.77
C LYS A 204 -22.64 21.77 10.67
N ILE A 205 -23.49 20.89 10.14
CA ILE A 205 -24.04 19.76 10.90
C ILE A 205 -22.92 18.86 11.44
N ALA A 206 -21.90 18.58 10.63
CA ALA A 206 -20.74 17.79 11.07
C ALA A 206 -19.93 18.50 12.18
N LEU A 207 -19.68 19.81 12.04
CA LEU A 207 -18.98 20.62 13.04
C LEU A 207 -19.76 20.79 14.36
N GLU A 208 -21.09 20.75 14.29
CA GLU A 208 -21.98 20.86 15.45
C GLU A 208 -22.22 19.51 16.16
N SER A 209 -21.77 18.39 15.57
CA SER A 209 -21.84 17.07 16.19
C SER A 209 -21.15 17.02 17.55
N ASP A 210 -21.66 16.19 18.45
CA ASP A 210 -21.02 15.91 19.74
C ASP A 210 -19.84 14.94 19.63
N ASP A 211 -19.70 14.21 18.50
CA ASP A 211 -18.57 13.32 18.26
C ASP A 211 -17.38 14.11 17.67
N PRO A 212 -16.24 14.22 18.38
CA PRO A 212 -15.06 14.92 17.89
C PRO A 212 -14.56 14.39 16.53
N LYS A 213 -14.73 13.10 16.22
CA LYS A 213 -14.32 12.56 14.92
C LYS A 213 -15.17 13.09 13.79
N VAL A 214 -16.47 13.28 14.02
CA VAL A 214 -17.38 13.90 13.05
C VAL A 214 -17.04 15.39 12.89
N GLN A 215 -16.71 16.08 13.99
CA GLN A 215 -16.23 17.47 13.94
C GLN A 215 -14.94 17.61 13.11
N LEU A 216 -13.98 16.69 13.26
CA LEU A 216 -12.75 16.67 12.47
C LEU A 216 -13.05 16.54 10.97
N VAL A 217 -13.97 15.64 10.60
CA VAL A 217 -14.42 15.51 9.21
C VAL A 217 -15.07 16.80 8.72
N GLY A 218 -15.91 17.44 9.53
CA GLY A 218 -16.47 18.76 9.22
C GLY A 218 -15.37 19.81 8.98
N ALA A 219 -14.34 19.84 9.83
CA ALA A 219 -13.23 20.77 9.71
C ALA A 219 -12.42 20.55 8.42
N GLU A 220 -12.10 19.29 8.12
CA GLU A 220 -11.39 18.91 6.89
C GLU A 220 -12.17 19.30 5.63
N LEU A 221 -13.50 19.22 5.65
CA LEU A 221 -14.34 19.51 4.48
C LEU A 221 -14.68 20.99 4.29
N THR A 222 -14.18 21.89 5.15
CA THR A 222 -14.46 23.34 5.02
C THR A 222 -14.03 23.94 3.67
N TYR A 223 -13.03 23.36 3.00
CA TYR A 223 -12.61 23.80 1.66
C TYR A 223 -13.63 23.46 0.56
N CYS A 224 -14.56 22.53 0.80
CA CYS A 224 -15.62 22.18 -0.16
C CYS A 224 -16.81 23.15 -0.12
N ALA A 225 -16.86 24.06 0.87
CA ALA A 225 -17.93 25.04 0.98
C ALA A 225 -17.80 26.16 -0.07
N PRO A 226 -18.91 26.81 -0.47
CA PRO A 226 -18.83 28.05 -1.25
C PRO A 226 -17.93 29.09 -0.59
N ASP A 227 -17.16 29.84 -1.39
CA ASP A 227 -16.16 30.80 -0.89
C ASP A 227 -16.71 31.79 0.16
N ASN A 228 -17.96 32.22 -0.01
CA ASN A 228 -18.63 33.15 0.91
C ASN A 228 -18.96 32.54 2.28
N GLU A 229 -18.97 31.21 2.41
CA GLU A 229 -19.27 30.48 3.64
C GLU A 229 -18.00 30.03 4.38
N VAL A 230 -16.86 29.89 3.68
CA VAL A 230 -15.62 29.33 4.23
C VAL A 230 -15.16 30.09 5.48
N ALA A 231 -15.18 31.42 5.45
CA ALA A 231 -14.76 32.22 6.60
C ALA A 231 -15.64 31.96 7.84
N GLY A 232 -16.96 31.85 7.66
CA GLY A 232 -17.90 31.53 8.73
C GLY A 232 -17.66 30.14 9.31
N LEU A 233 -17.44 29.14 8.46
CA LEU A 233 -17.13 27.78 8.87
C LEU A 233 -15.79 27.69 9.62
N ARG A 234 -14.75 28.40 9.17
CA ARG A 234 -13.45 28.46 9.85
C ARG A 234 -13.55 29.04 11.26
N ASN A 235 -14.43 30.01 11.48
CA ASN A 235 -14.70 30.54 12.82
C ASN A 235 -15.39 29.49 13.72
N ILE A 236 -16.28 28.67 13.17
CA ILE A 236 -16.87 27.53 13.89
C ILE A 236 -15.77 26.52 14.24
N VAL A 237 -14.88 26.20 13.29
CA VAL A 237 -13.72 25.33 13.52
C VAL A 237 -12.83 25.88 14.62
N SER A 238 -12.48 27.17 14.61
CA SER A 238 -11.68 27.80 15.67
C SER A 238 -12.30 27.59 17.05
N LYS A 239 -13.62 27.86 17.17
CA LYS A 239 -14.35 27.69 18.43
C LYS A 239 -14.32 26.23 18.89
N LYS A 240 -14.69 25.29 18.02
CA LYS A 240 -14.72 23.86 18.35
C LYS A 240 -13.32 23.31 18.64
N THR A 241 -12.30 23.80 17.94
CA THR A 241 -10.90 23.46 18.21
C THR A 241 -10.51 23.88 19.63
N LYS A 242 -10.86 25.11 20.01
CA LYS A 242 -10.64 25.61 21.37
C LYS A 242 -11.38 24.77 22.41
N ASP A 243 -12.69 24.54 22.21
CA ASP A 243 -13.52 23.72 23.11
C ASP A 243 -12.89 22.32 23.29
N ASN A 244 -12.40 21.71 22.21
CA ASN A 244 -11.74 20.40 22.26
C ASN A 244 -10.38 20.43 22.96
N LEU A 245 -9.58 21.49 22.79
CA LEU A 245 -8.29 21.66 23.48
C LEU A 245 -8.45 21.93 24.99
N GLU A 246 -9.61 22.47 25.39
CA GLU A 246 -9.99 22.70 26.79
C GLU A 246 -10.60 21.45 27.46
N SER A 247 -10.86 20.38 26.70
CA SER A 247 -11.36 19.11 27.24
C SER A 247 -10.37 18.46 28.21
N ASP A 248 -10.87 17.70 29.19
CA ASP A 248 -10.04 16.87 30.08
C ASP A 248 -9.64 15.52 29.44
N ASP A 249 -10.22 15.14 28.30
CA ASP A 249 -9.88 13.90 27.58
C ASP A 249 -8.79 14.18 26.52
N PRO A 250 -7.57 13.63 26.69
CA PRO A 250 -6.50 13.79 25.71
C PRO A 250 -6.85 13.37 24.28
N LYS A 251 -7.76 12.41 24.09
CA LYS A 251 -8.21 12.00 22.75
C LYS A 251 -9.03 13.10 22.08
N VAL A 252 -9.83 13.83 22.85
CA VAL A 252 -10.59 15.00 22.37
C VAL A 252 -9.63 16.15 22.07
N GLN A 253 -8.64 16.37 22.94
CA GLN A 253 -7.61 17.38 22.73
C GLN A 253 -6.77 17.11 21.47
N LEU A 254 -6.46 15.85 21.17
CA LEU A 254 -5.79 15.45 19.93
C LEU A 254 -6.60 15.85 18.70
N VAL A 255 -7.92 15.61 18.73
CA VAL A 255 -8.82 16.06 17.66
C VAL A 255 -8.79 17.58 17.54
N GLY A 256 -8.80 18.31 18.65
CA GLY A 256 -8.59 19.76 18.65
C GLY A 256 -7.29 20.16 17.95
N ALA A 257 -6.16 19.55 18.30
CA ALA A 257 -4.87 19.85 17.67
C ALA A 257 -4.89 19.59 16.14
N LEU A 258 -5.53 18.51 15.70
CA LEU A 258 -5.69 18.17 14.27
C LEU A 258 -6.51 19.23 13.50
N MET A 259 -7.50 19.84 14.15
CA MET A 259 -8.38 20.84 13.54
C MET A 259 -7.72 22.22 13.36
N ILE A 260 -6.59 22.52 14.02
CA ILE A 260 -5.92 23.83 14.00
C ILE A 260 -5.64 24.34 12.57
N TYR A 261 -5.24 23.45 11.65
CA TYR A 261 -4.95 23.86 10.27
C TYR A 261 -6.18 24.32 9.48
N GLN A 262 -7.38 23.99 9.95
CA GLN A 262 -8.65 24.38 9.35
C GLN A 262 -9.32 25.55 10.10
N ALA A 263 -8.79 25.93 11.27
CA ALA A 263 -9.22 27.13 11.99
C ALA A 263 -8.90 28.41 11.19
N SER A 264 -9.49 29.53 11.63
CA SER A 264 -9.15 30.88 11.11
C SER A 264 -7.64 31.14 11.20
N VAL A 265 -7.09 31.98 10.33
CA VAL A 265 -5.63 32.22 10.32
C VAL A 265 -5.22 32.97 11.59
N GLU A 266 -6.09 33.85 12.04
CA GLU A 266 -5.96 34.72 13.21
C GLU A 266 -5.88 33.89 14.51
N ASP A 267 -6.73 32.87 14.66
CA ASP A 267 -6.79 32.09 15.91
C ASP A 267 -5.70 31.02 16.00
N ARG A 268 -5.06 30.64 14.88
CA ARG A 268 -4.06 29.55 14.86
C ARG A 268 -2.92 29.78 15.84
N VAL A 269 -2.43 31.01 15.98
CA VAL A 269 -1.29 31.32 16.86
C VAL A 269 -1.65 31.00 18.32
N ASP A 270 -2.83 31.42 18.75
CA ASP A 270 -3.32 31.19 20.11
C ASP A 270 -3.62 29.70 20.34
N LEU A 271 -4.26 29.04 19.38
CA LEU A 271 -4.55 27.59 19.46
C LEU A 271 -3.27 26.75 19.53
N ARG A 272 -2.24 27.10 18.76
CA ARG A 272 -0.93 26.42 18.85
C ARG A 272 -0.25 26.67 20.18
N SER A 273 -0.38 27.87 20.73
CA SER A 273 0.13 28.21 22.07
C SER A 273 -0.58 27.39 23.16
N MET A 274 -1.88 27.14 23.01
CA MET A 274 -2.62 26.22 23.88
C MET A 274 -2.08 24.79 23.80
N VAL A 275 -1.79 24.27 22.59
CA VAL A 275 -1.16 22.96 22.43
C VAL A 275 0.20 22.90 23.14
N SER A 276 1.06 23.91 22.95
CA SER A 276 2.35 24.00 23.65
C SER A 276 2.19 23.90 25.18
N LYS A 277 1.26 24.68 25.74
CA LYS A 277 0.95 24.66 27.17
C LYS A 277 0.48 23.28 27.63
N ASN A 278 -0.44 22.66 26.91
CA ASN A 278 -1.00 21.37 27.29
C ASN A 278 0.04 20.26 27.20
N ILE A 279 0.92 20.25 26.18
CA ILE A 279 2.05 19.32 26.10
C ILE A 279 2.97 19.48 27.31
N LYS A 280 3.34 20.72 27.66
CA LYS A 280 4.22 20.98 28.82
C LYS A 280 3.61 20.45 30.12
N GLN A 281 2.31 20.59 30.32
CA GLN A 281 1.60 20.05 31.48
C GLN A 281 1.50 18.52 31.44
N ALA A 282 1.22 17.95 30.27
CA ALA A 282 1.09 16.51 30.09
C ALA A 282 2.42 15.77 30.25
N LEU A 283 3.56 16.39 29.89
CA LEU A 283 4.89 15.82 30.10
C LEU A 283 5.26 15.71 31.59
N ASP A 284 4.57 16.43 32.48
CA ASP A 284 4.70 16.28 33.93
C ASP A 284 3.78 15.18 34.49
N ASN A 285 2.95 14.55 33.66
CA ASN A 285 2.06 13.46 34.05
C ASN A 285 2.87 12.17 34.28
N SER A 286 2.55 11.40 35.32
CA SER A 286 3.22 10.13 35.59
C SER A 286 2.85 9.01 34.62
N ASN A 287 1.83 9.17 33.77
CA ASN A 287 1.39 8.16 32.81
C ASN A 287 2.10 8.31 31.46
N ALA A 288 2.85 7.27 31.07
CA ALA A 288 3.60 7.22 29.82
C ALA A 288 2.70 7.35 28.57
N ASP A 289 1.52 6.72 28.56
CA ASP A 289 0.60 6.77 27.41
C ASP A 289 0.08 8.18 27.16
N VAL A 290 -0.13 8.94 28.25
CA VAL A 290 -0.51 10.35 28.17
C VAL A 290 0.65 11.17 27.62
N GLN A 291 1.86 10.99 28.15
CA GLN A 291 3.05 11.69 27.63
C GLN A 291 3.29 11.41 26.15
N GLU A 292 3.16 10.16 25.72
CA GLU A 292 3.39 9.71 24.34
C GLU A 292 2.40 10.38 23.37
N MET A 293 1.11 10.29 23.66
CA MET A 293 0.05 10.93 22.86
C MET A 293 0.23 12.44 22.74
N TRP A 294 0.68 13.10 23.81
CA TRP A 294 0.95 14.54 23.77
C TRP A 294 2.26 14.87 23.04
N ALA A 295 3.28 14.03 23.14
CA ALA A 295 4.53 14.20 22.40
C ALA A 295 4.29 14.16 20.88
N GLU A 296 3.32 13.37 20.40
CA GLU A 296 2.91 13.36 18.99
C GLU A 296 2.33 14.70 18.51
N MET A 297 1.76 15.50 19.42
CA MET A 297 1.20 16.82 19.10
C MET A 297 2.27 17.91 18.91
N THR A 298 3.55 17.61 19.13
CA THR A 298 4.67 18.56 18.98
C THR A 298 4.69 19.23 17.59
N TYR A 299 4.16 18.56 16.56
CA TYR A 299 4.04 19.12 15.22
C TYR A 299 3.21 20.43 15.17
N TYR A 300 2.21 20.57 16.04
CA TYR A 300 1.27 21.70 16.08
C TYR A 300 1.74 22.86 16.97
N VAL A 301 2.90 22.75 17.60
CA VAL A 301 3.48 23.79 18.46
C VAL A 301 3.99 24.98 17.60
N PRO A 302 4.06 26.21 18.13
CA PRO A 302 4.76 27.32 17.47
C PRO A 302 6.22 26.97 17.12
N ASP A 303 6.69 27.36 15.94
CA ASP A 303 8.01 26.92 15.43
C ASP A 303 9.18 27.30 16.35
N ASN A 304 9.08 28.43 17.05
CA ASN A 304 10.07 28.91 18.02
C ASN A 304 10.09 28.13 19.34
N GLU A 305 9.09 27.28 19.61
CA GLU A 305 9.01 26.46 20.82
C GLU A 305 9.27 24.98 20.56
N LYS A 306 9.33 24.55 19.29
CA LYS A 306 9.47 23.12 18.93
C LYS A 306 10.73 22.48 19.50
N ALA A 307 11.87 23.14 19.39
CA ALA A 307 13.14 22.58 19.87
C ALA A 307 13.12 22.33 21.39
N ASP A 308 12.61 23.29 22.16
CA ASP A 308 12.48 23.19 23.61
C ASP A 308 11.52 22.07 24.03
N ILE A 309 10.38 21.94 23.33
CA ILE A 309 9.44 20.85 23.61
C ILE A 309 10.04 19.49 23.24
N ILE A 310 10.69 19.35 22.08
CA ILE A 310 11.35 18.10 21.69
C ILE A 310 12.42 17.71 22.71
N LYS A 311 13.21 18.67 23.19
CA LYS A 311 14.19 18.44 24.25
C LYS A 311 13.53 17.92 25.53
N ARG A 312 12.43 18.53 25.96
CA ARG A 312 11.66 18.08 27.13
C ARG A 312 11.09 16.67 26.95
N VAL A 313 10.61 16.34 25.75
CA VAL A 313 10.15 14.98 25.40
C VAL A 313 11.31 13.97 25.48
N LEU A 314 12.50 14.32 24.96
CA LEU A 314 13.72 13.51 25.06
C LEU A 314 14.24 13.35 26.50
N ASP A 315 13.87 14.26 27.39
CA ASP A 315 14.19 14.22 28.81
C ASP A 315 13.22 13.39 29.65
N SER A 316 12.13 12.88 29.05
CA SER A 316 11.24 11.92 29.72
C SER A 316 11.99 10.68 30.20
N ASP A 317 11.58 10.13 31.34
CA ASP A 317 12.08 8.86 31.87
C ASP A 317 11.54 7.64 31.10
N TYR A 318 10.52 7.84 30.25
CA TYR A 318 9.88 6.77 29.48
C TYR A 318 10.53 6.62 28.10
N PRO A 319 11.16 5.47 27.78
CA PRO A 319 11.89 5.33 26.52
C PRO A 319 10.98 5.44 25.27
N ASN A 320 9.70 5.03 25.34
CA ASN A 320 8.76 5.24 24.23
C ASN A 320 8.55 6.73 23.92
N VAL A 321 8.41 7.56 24.97
CA VAL A 321 8.28 9.01 24.84
C VAL A 321 9.56 9.62 24.25
N GLN A 322 10.74 9.14 24.68
CA GLN A 322 12.01 9.54 24.09
C GLN A 322 12.09 9.20 22.60
N LEU A 323 11.59 8.02 22.19
CA LEU A 323 11.54 7.63 20.78
C LEU A 323 10.64 8.57 19.98
N VAL A 324 9.48 8.97 20.48
CA VAL A 324 8.64 10.00 19.84
C VAL A 324 9.41 11.32 19.71
N GLY A 325 10.12 11.74 20.76
CA GLY A 325 10.99 12.93 20.70
C GLY A 325 12.04 12.83 19.60
N ALA A 326 12.70 11.67 19.46
CA ALA A 326 13.70 11.43 18.41
C ALA A 326 13.07 11.49 17.01
N GLN A 327 11.85 10.95 16.85
CA GLN A 327 11.09 11.04 15.61
C GLN A 327 10.74 12.49 15.26
N MET A 328 10.48 13.35 16.25
CA MET A 328 10.06 14.74 16.04
C MET A 328 11.21 15.71 15.71
N ILE A 329 12.47 15.29 15.70
CA ILE A 329 13.61 16.19 15.39
C ILE A 329 13.46 16.91 14.05
N TYR A 330 12.85 16.28 13.03
CA TYR A 330 12.64 16.93 11.74
C TYR A 330 11.66 18.12 11.80
N CYS A 331 10.89 18.26 12.88
CA CYS A 331 9.98 19.38 13.12
C CYS A 331 10.70 20.61 13.69
N ALA A 332 11.87 20.44 14.33
CA ALA A 332 12.63 21.54 14.90
C ALA A 332 13.24 22.45 13.81
N PRO A 333 13.51 23.73 14.13
CA PRO A 333 14.31 24.62 13.29
C PRO A 333 15.66 23.97 12.92
N HIS A 334 16.12 24.17 11.69
CA HIS A 334 17.29 23.46 11.16
C HIS A 334 18.55 23.65 12.02
N ASN A 335 18.75 24.84 12.58
CA ASN A 335 19.90 25.18 13.41
C ASN A 335 19.92 24.46 14.76
N GLU A 336 18.80 23.90 15.22
CA GLU A 336 18.67 23.20 16.51
C GLU A 336 18.77 21.67 16.37
N ARG A 337 18.72 21.15 15.13
CA ARG A 337 18.58 19.69 14.90
C ARG A 337 19.80 18.91 15.31
N ASP A 338 21.00 19.45 15.11
CA ASP A 338 22.23 18.72 15.40
C ASP A 338 22.42 18.55 16.92
N ASP A 339 22.13 19.58 17.72
CA ASP A 339 22.11 19.50 19.18
C ASP A 339 21.10 18.45 19.68
N LEU A 340 19.89 18.40 19.09
CA LEU A 340 18.88 17.40 19.43
C LEU A 340 19.32 15.98 19.03
N ARG A 341 20.03 15.81 17.91
CA ARG A 341 20.57 14.51 17.49
C ARG A 341 21.64 14.01 18.45
N ASP A 342 22.50 14.90 18.95
CA ASP A 342 23.50 14.54 19.97
C ASP A 342 22.83 14.04 21.25
N ILE A 343 21.74 14.68 21.70
CA ILE A 343 20.92 14.19 22.82
C ILE A 343 20.37 12.80 22.51
N VAL A 344 19.82 12.58 21.31
CA VAL A 344 19.33 11.25 20.89
C VAL A 344 20.42 10.19 20.94
N SER A 345 21.63 10.49 20.48
CA SER A 345 22.76 9.56 20.55
C SER A 345 23.06 9.14 21.99
N GLN A 346 23.10 10.10 22.91
CA GLN A 346 23.31 9.84 24.34
C GLN A 346 22.20 8.97 24.94
N LYS A 347 20.93 9.27 24.65
CA LYS A 347 19.78 8.50 25.14
C LYS A 347 19.74 7.10 24.53
N ALA A 348 20.01 6.96 23.22
CA ALA A 348 20.10 5.68 22.54
C ALA A 348 21.17 4.79 23.17
N LYS A 349 22.37 5.33 23.42
CA LYS A 349 23.44 4.61 24.11
C LYS A 349 23.03 4.15 25.51
N LYS A 350 22.46 5.06 26.32
CA LYS A 350 21.96 4.72 27.67
C LYS A 350 20.91 3.61 27.62
N ASN A 351 19.98 3.67 26.66
CA ASN A 351 18.92 2.68 26.51
C ASN A 351 19.45 1.31 26.07
N LEU A 352 20.45 1.27 25.17
CA LEU A 352 21.15 0.05 24.77
C LEU A 352 21.94 -0.60 25.91
N GLU A 353 22.38 0.19 26.91
CA GLU A 353 23.08 -0.28 28.11
C GLU A 353 22.12 -0.73 29.23
N SER A 354 20.80 -0.66 29.02
CA SER A 354 19.80 -1.11 29.99
C SER A 354 19.74 -2.64 30.08
N ASP A 355 19.44 -3.18 31.27
CA ASP A 355 19.14 -4.61 31.44
C ASP A 355 17.74 -5.01 30.91
N ASN A 356 16.90 -4.04 30.57
CA ASN A 356 15.54 -4.29 30.08
C ASN A 356 15.52 -4.39 28.54
N ALA A 357 15.19 -5.57 28.03
CA ALA A 357 15.06 -5.87 26.61
C ALA A 357 14.24 -4.83 25.81
N LYS A 358 13.07 -4.42 26.32
CA LYS A 358 12.21 -3.43 25.64
C LYS A 358 12.89 -2.06 25.55
N VAL A 359 13.66 -1.69 26.57
CA VAL A 359 14.42 -0.43 26.59
C VAL A 359 15.56 -0.47 25.58
N GLN A 360 16.26 -1.61 25.48
CA GLN A 360 17.31 -1.82 24.47
C GLN A 360 16.75 -1.72 23.04
N GLU A 361 15.59 -2.34 22.78
CA GLU A 361 14.91 -2.26 21.48
C GLU A 361 14.61 -0.81 21.08
N ILE A 362 14.13 -0.01 22.03
CA ILE A 362 13.86 1.42 21.83
C ILE A 362 15.17 2.16 21.54
N GLY A 363 16.24 1.89 22.30
CA GLY A 363 17.57 2.43 22.05
C GLY A 363 18.07 2.12 20.63
N GLY A 364 17.86 0.88 20.17
CA GLY A 364 18.15 0.46 18.80
C GLY A 364 17.36 1.25 17.75
N LYS A 365 16.06 1.48 17.98
CA LYS A 365 15.20 2.26 17.07
C LYS A 365 15.60 3.74 17.01
N MET A 366 16.18 4.29 18.08
CA MET A 366 16.65 5.67 18.13
C MET A 366 17.91 5.92 17.28
N ILE A 367 18.69 4.89 16.94
CA ILE A 367 19.95 5.01 16.18
C ILE A 367 19.76 5.78 14.86
N ARG A 368 18.67 5.56 14.13
CA ARG A 368 18.42 6.25 12.85
C ARG A 368 18.31 7.77 12.97
N TYR A 369 18.05 8.27 14.18
CA TYR A 369 17.93 9.68 14.51
C TYR A 369 19.19 10.27 15.14
N ALA A 370 20.19 9.44 15.44
CA ALA A 370 21.49 9.91 15.92
C ALA A 370 22.28 10.61 14.78
N PRO A 371 23.33 11.39 15.10
CA PRO A 371 24.22 11.97 14.11
C PRO A 371 24.91 10.88 13.28
N ASP A 372 25.18 11.15 12.01
CA ASP A 372 25.75 10.17 11.07
C ASP A 372 27.05 9.53 11.59
N TYR A 373 27.88 10.31 12.30
CA TYR A 373 29.18 9.89 12.83
C TYR A 373 29.09 8.92 14.03
N GLU A 374 27.95 8.84 14.73
CA GLU A 374 27.75 7.95 15.90
C GLU A 374 27.06 6.63 15.54
N ARG A 375 26.34 6.58 14.40
CA ARG A 375 25.48 5.43 14.08
C ARG A 375 26.22 4.10 14.03
N ALA A 376 27.42 4.07 13.44
CA ALA A 376 28.22 2.84 13.37
C ALA A 376 28.57 2.30 14.77
N THR A 377 28.94 3.19 15.69
CA THR A 377 29.27 2.83 17.09
C THR A 377 28.03 2.32 17.84
N LEU A 378 26.90 2.99 17.69
CA LEU A 378 25.65 2.56 18.32
C LEU A 378 25.15 1.21 17.76
N ILE A 379 25.33 0.96 16.46
CA ILE A 379 24.98 -0.34 15.85
C ILE A 379 25.85 -1.45 16.42
N ARG A 380 27.16 -1.26 16.58
CA ARG A 380 28.02 -2.27 17.22
C ARG A 380 27.51 -2.61 18.62
N LYS A 381 27.14 -1.60 19.41
CA LYS A 381 26.52 -1.80 20.73
C LYS A 381 25.21 -2.60 20.67
N ALA A 382 24.34 -2.30 19.70
CA ALA A 382 23.10 -3.05 19.52
C ALA A 382 23.36 -4.52 19.11
N LEU A 383 24.38 -4.77 18.28
CA LEU A 383 24.80 -6.12 17.88
C LEU A 383 25.45 -6.92 19.02
N GLU A 384 26.04 -6.24 20.01
CA GLU A 384 26.62 -6.82 21.22
C GLU A 384 25.56 -7.14 22.30
N SER A 385 24.32 -6.68 22.13
CA SER A 385 23.23 -6.97 23.08
C SER A 385 22.97 -8.48 23.19
N SER A 386 22.59 -8.94 24.39
CA SER A 386 22.10 -10.30 24.59
C SER A 386 20.66 -10.51 24.10
N ASN A 387 19.93 -9.45 23.75
CA ASN A 387 18.57 -9.51 23.24
C ASN A 387 18.56 -9.63 21.70
N LEU A 388 17.99 -10.73 21.18
CA LEU A 388 17.95 -11.02 19.75
C LEU A 388 17.22 -9.95 18.93
N GLU A 389 16.13 -9.37 19.45
CA GLU A 389 15.39 -8.33 18.72
C GLU A 389 16.20 -7.03 18.62
N THR A 390 16.96 -6.67 19.67
CA THR A 390 17.90 -5.54 19.65
C THR A 390 19.01 -5.77 18.63
N GLN A 391 19.57 -6.98 18.56
CA GLN A 391 20.55 -7.35 17.54
C GLN A 391 19.96 -7.21 16.13
N ARG A 392 18.75 -7.73 15.91
CA ARG A 392 18.01 -7.59 14.64
C ARG A 392 17.80 -6.12 14.28
N ILE A 393 17.35 -5.30 15.22
CA ILE A 393 17.22 -3.84 15.01
C ILE A 393 18.57 -3.24 14.62
N GLY A 394 19.67 -3.62 15.28
CA GLY A 394 21.03 -3.23 14.91
C GLY A 394 21.37 -3.54 13.44
N VAL A 395 21.04 -4.76 12.97
CA VAL A 395 21.20 -5.16 11.56
C VAL A 395 20.37 -4.27 10.63
N LEU A 396 19.10 -3.99 10.98
CA LEU A 396 18.22 -3.13 10.19
C LEU A 396 18.68 -1.66 10.14
N MET A 397 19.43 -1.20 11.15
CA MET A 397 19.97 0.16 11.20
C MET A 397 21.18 0.36 10.27
N LEU A 398 21.76 -0.72 9.74
CA LEU A 398 22.89 -0.67 8.80
C LEU A 398 22.65 0.28 7.61
N ARG A 399 21.40 0.40 7.14
CA ARG A 399 21.03 1.28 6.02
C ARG A 399 21.22 2.77 6.28
N TYR A 400 21.37 3.18 7.55
CA TYR A 400 21.54 4.58 7.95
C TYR A 400 23.00 4.97 8.16
N VAL A 401 23.94 4.04 7.97
CA VAL A 401 25.37 4.25 8.17
C VAL A 401 26.04 4.70 6.87
N PRO A 402 27.09 5.55 6.90
CA PRO A 402 27.91 5.80 5.72
C PRO A 402 28.42 4.51 5.04
N ILE A 403 28.48 4.51 3.71
CA ILE A 403 28.80 3.32 2.89
C ILE A 403 30.12 2.64 3.32
N GLY A 404 31.12 3.43 3.71
CA GLY A 404 32.43 2.90 4.14
C GLY A 404 32.36 1.98 5.37
N ASP A 405 31.45 2.25 6.30
CA ASP A 405 31.28 1.44 7.51
C ASP A 405 30.33 0.26 7.30
N GLN A 406 29.46 0.31 6.27
CA GLN A 406 28.47 -0.75 6.03
C GLN A 406 29.11 -2.10 5.73
N SER A 407 30.21 -2.13 4.98
CA SER A 407 30.90 -3.38 4.66
C SER A 407 31.55 -4.02 5.88
N LEU A 408 32.19 -3.22 6.74
CA LEU A 408 32.79 -3.70 8.00
C LEU A 408 31.74 -4.27 8.96
N LEU A 409 30.62 -3.55 9.13
CA LEU A 409 29.51 -4.01 9.95
C LEU A 409 28.85 -5.25 9.36
N THR A 410 28.76 -5.35 8.02
CA THR A 410 28.24 -6.54 7.32
C THR A 410 29.06 -7.78 7.67
N GLU A 411 30.39 -7.71 7.60
CA GLU A 411 31.27 -8.82 7.98
C GLU A 411 31.11 -9.20 9.45
N GLN A 412 30.96 -8.21 10.34
CA GLN A 412 30.71 -8.43 11.76
C GLN A 412 29.37 -9.15 11.98
N ILE A 413 28.30 -8.72 11.32
CA ILE A 413 26.96 -9.33 11.40
C ILE A 413 27.01 -10.80 10.96
N ILE A 414 27.73 -11.10 9.88
CA ILE A 414 27.92 -12.48 9.41
C ILE A 414 28.68 -13.31 10.46
N LYS A 415 29.76 -12.78 11.03
CA LYS A 415 30.56 -13.46 12.08
C LYS A 415 29.76 -13.73 13.35
N LEU A 416 28.79 -12.87 13.67
CA LEU A 416 27.88 -13.04 14.81
C LEU A 416 26.75 -14.05 14.55
N GLY A 417 26.66 -14.64 13.35
CA GLY A 417 25.57 -15.54 12.98
C GLY A 417 24.24 -14.83 12.74
N LEU A 418 24.25 -13.51 12.55
CA LEU A 418 23.06 -12.67 12.34
C LEU A 418 22.76 -12.46 10.85
N GLY A 419 23.32 -13.30 9.99
CA GLY A 419 23.24 -13.17 8.55
C GLY A 419 21.82 -13.32 7.99
N SER A 420 20.94 -14.06 8.67
CA SER A 420 19.52 -14.18 8.29
C SER A 420 18.81 -12.82 8.27
N TYR A 421 19.07 -11.97 9.27
CA TYR A 421 18.51 -10.61 9.35
C TYR A 421 19.12 -9.67 8.30
N LEU A 422 20.36 -9.93 7.86
CA LEU A 422 21.03 -9.13 6.85
C LEU A 422 20.35 -9.26 5.48
N ILE A 423 19.80 -10.45 5.21
CA ILE A 423 19.20 -10.81 3.93
C ILE A 423 17.67 -10.77 3.92
N GLU A 424 17.06 -10.40 5.04
CA GLU A 424 15.61 -10.30 5.18
C GLU A 424 15.03 -9.35 4.11
N PRO A 425 14.01 -9.76 3.35
CA PRO A 425 13.39 -8.90 2.36
C PRO A 425 12.62 -7.78 3.07
N PRO A 426 12.66 -6.52 2.57
CA PRO A 426 11.94 -5.40 3.19
C PRO A 426 10.42 -5.45 2.98
N LEU A 427 9.88 -6.56 2.47
CA LEU A 427 8.45 -6.70 2.14
C LEU A 427 7.57 -6.55 3.38
N TYR A 428 7.99 -7.14 4.49
CA TYR A 428 7.26 -7.14 5.75
C TYR A 428 7.75 -6.06 6.74
N ASP A 429 8.73 -5.22 6.33
CA ASP A 429 9.19 -4.08 7.13
C ASP A 429 8.01 -3.16 7.48
N ASN A 430 7.82 -2.89 8.77
CA ASN A 430 6.75 -2.02 9.29
C ASN A 430 5.34 -2.49 8.92
N GLN A 431 5.16 -3.78 8.61
CA GLN A 431 3.86 -4.38 8.40
C GLN A 431 3.45 -5.13 9.66
N GLU A 432 2.43 -4.62 10.36
CA GLU A 432 1.75 -5.36 11.42
C GLU A 432 1.04 -6.58 10.81
N MET A 433 1.80 -7.67 10.69
CA MET A 433 1.33 -8.98 10.25
C MET A 433 1.94 -10.02 11.18
N ASP A 434 1.08 -10.65 11.97
CA ASP A 434 1.49 -11.76 12.81
C ASP A 434 1.75 -13.04 11.97
N GLY A 435 2.48 -13.97 12.56
CA GLY A 435 2.76 -15.28 11.97
C GLY A 435 1.75 -16.35 12.35
N GLU A 436 0.69 -16.02 13.09
CA GLU A 436 -0.25 -16.99 13.68
C GLU A 436 -1.58 -17.03 12.93
N SER A 437 -2.10 -15.87 12.58
CA SER A 437 -3.39 -15.69 11.94
C SER A 437 -3.25 -15.38 10.45
N PHE A 438 -4.07 -16.05 9.64
CA PHE A 438 -4.11 -15.77 8.22
C PHE A 438 -4.60 -14.33 7.99
N SER A 439 -3.75 -13.50 7.39
CA SER A 439 -4.05 -12.11 7.07
C SER A 439 -3.53 -11.74 5.69
N ARG A 440 -4.10 -10.68 5.12
CA ARG A 440 -3.70 -10.12 3.83
C ARG A 440 -3.55 -8.61 3.95
N LYS A 441 -2.43 -8.08 3.47
CA LYS A 441 -2.17 -6.64 3.49
C LYS A 441 -1.60 -6.17 2.17
N GLU A 442 -2.14 -5.11 1.61
CA GLU A 442 -1.61 -4.51 0.40
C GLU A 442 -0.24 -3.87 0.67
N PHE A 443 0.75 -4.28 -0.12
CA PHE A 443 2.07 -3.67 -0.13
C PHE A 443 2.06 -2.45 -1.06
N LYS A 444 2.20 -1.27 -0.48
CA LYS A 444 2.17 0.00 -1.22
C LYS A 444 3.38 0.09 -2.15
N LYS A 445 3.16 -0.06 -3.45
CA LYS A 445 4.14 0.20 -4.52
C LYS A 445 3.46 0.83 -5.73
N THR A 446 4.26 1.35 -6.66
CA THR A 446 3.78 1.76 -7.99
C THR A 446 3.68 0.53 -8.89
N GLY A 447 2.72 0.50 -9.82
CA GLY A 447 2.53 -0.61 -10.76
C GLY A 447 1.52 -1.64 -10.26
N SER A 448 1.84 -2.93 -10.37
CA SER A 448 0.99 -4.03 -9.90
C SER A 448 0.73 -3.99 -8.40
N GLN A 449 -0.43 -4.48 -8.02
CA GLN A 449 -0.74 -4.68 -6.62
C GLN A 449 -0.01 -5.93 -6.12
N THR A 450 0.76 -5.77 -5.04
CA THR A 450 1.35 -6.89 -4.30
C THR A 450 0.64 -6.99 -2.96
N ILE A 451 0.25 -8.19 -2.57
CA ILE A 451 -0.43 -8.47 -1.31
C ILE A 451 0.46 -9.40 -0.51
N LEU A 452 0.83 -8.94 0.67
CA LEU A 452 1.53 -9.74 1.67
C LEU A 452 0.54 -10.70 2.31
N ILE A 453 1.01 -11.91 2.58
CA ILE A 453 0.25 -12.96 3.27
C ILE A 453 0.89 -13.19 4.64
N GLY A 454 0.08 -13.21 5.69
CA GLY A 454 0.48 -13.48 7.08
C GLY A 454 0.21 -14.93 7.50
N GLY A 455 0.29 -15.21 8.80
CA GLY A 455 0.13 -16.57 9.33
C GLY A 455 1.32 -17.47 8.97
N GLU A 456 1.08 -18.76 8.81
CA GLU A 456 2.13 -19.76 8.49
C GLU A 456 2.81 -19.55 7.12
N LEU A 457 2.21 -18.73 6.26
CA LEU A 457 2.69 -18.36 4.93
C LEU A 457 3.51 -17.06 4.91
N LYS A 458 3.60 -16.36 6.06
CA LYS A 458 4.44 -15.19 6.22
C LYS A 458 5.89 -15.53 5.85
N ASP A 459 6.55 -14.62 5.12
CA ASP A 459 7.92 -14.77 4.62
C ASP A 459 8.14 -15.96 3.67
N LYS A 460 7.06 -16.62 3.23
CA LYS A 460 7.10 -17.75 2.30
C LYS A 460 6.36 -17.45 1.01
N VAL A 461 5.18 -16.82 1.10
CA VAL A 461 4.30 -16.59 -0.06
C VAL A 461 3.79 -15.15 -0.08
N ILE A 462 3.81 -14.54 -1.25
CA ILE A 462 3.12 -13.29 -1.58
C ILE A 462 2.12 -13.52 -2.71
N LEU A 463 1.18 -12.59 -2.86
CA LEU A 463 0.22 -12.58 -3.95
C LEU A 463 0.49 -11.38 -4.87
N ARG A 464 0.78 -11.64 -6.14
CA ARG A 464 0.84 -10.63 -7.21
C ARG A 464 -0.51 -10.54 -7.90
N ARG A 465 -0.96 -9.32 -8.21
CA ARG A 465 -2.08 -9.09 -9.13
C ARG A 465 -1.57 -8.45 -10.39
N VAL A 466 -1.60 -9.22 -11.47
CA VAL A 466 -1.00 -8.81 -12.75
C VAL A 466 -2.03 -8.87 -13.89
N PRO A 467 -1.84 -8.08 -14.96
CA PRO A 467 -2.65 -8.22 -16.16
C PRO A 467 -2.58 -9.64 -16.75
N PRO A 468 -3.66 -10.15 -17.36
CA PRO A 468 -3.67 -11.47 -17.99
C PRO A 468 -2.57 -11.68 -19.04
N THR A 469 -2.32 -10.69 -19.90
CA THR A 469 -1.25 -10.72 -20.92
C THR A 469 0.13 -10.86 -20.30
N ALA A 470 0.38 -10.11 -19.23
CA ALA A 470 1.61 -10.14 -18.47
C ALA A 470 1.85 -11.49 -17.77
N PHE A 471 0.80 -12.05 -17.15
CA PHE A 471 0.86 -13.40 -16.59
C PHE A 471 1.19 -14.46 -17.63
N LEU A 472 0.58 -14.41 -18.83
CA LEU A 472 0.85 -15.38 -19.89
C LEU A 472 2.33 -15.33 -20.35
N ALA A 473 2.89 -14.13 -20.47
CA ALA A 473 4.32 -13.95 -20.78
C ALA A 473 5.22 -14.48 -19.64
N TRP A 474 4.88 -14.21 -18.38
CA TRP A 474 5.58 -14.72 -17.21
C TRP A 474 5.55 -16.26 -17.16
N LYS A 475 4.36 -16.87 -17.29
CA LYS A 475 4.19 -18.33 -17.30
C LYS A 475 5.03 -18.97 -18.41
N LYS A 476 4.98 -18.42 -19.62
CA LYS A 476 5.72 -18.91 -20.80
C LYS A 476 7.22 -19.01 -20.52
N ILE A 477 7.82 -17.98 -19.92
CA ILE A 477 9.27 -18.00 -19.64
C ILE A 477 9.61 -18.85 -18.42
N TYR A 478 8.74 -18.86 -17.40
CA TYR A 478 8.93 -19.65 -16.19
C TYR A 478 8.95 -21.15 -16.50
N GLU A 479 8.01 -21.66 -17.30
CA GLU A 479 7.90 -23.09 -17.61
C GLU A 479 8.96 -23.60 -18.61
N ASN A 480 9.68 -22.71 -19.29
CA ASN A 480 10.71 -23.07 -20.27
C ASN A 480 12.06 -23.40 -19.61
N HIS A 481 12.06 -24.41 -18.74
CA HIS A 481 13.25 -24.91 -18.05
C HIS A 481 14.41 -25.31 -18.99
N GLN A 482 14.11 -25.82 -20.19
CA GLN A 482 15.15 -26.24 -21.14
C GLN A 482 15.95 -25.03 -21.64
N LEU A 483 15.27 -23.93 -21.97
CA LEU A 483 15.91 -22.66 -22.35
C LEU A 483 16.89 -22.17 -21.26
N TRP A 484 16.50 -22.27 -19.99
CA TRP A 484 17.35 -21.87 -18.87
C TRP A 484 18.54 -22.80 -18.67
N ARG A 485 18.33 -24.11 -18.86
CA ARG A 485 19.40 -25.11 -18.82
C ARG A 485 20.44 -24.88 -19.92
N ASP A 486 19.98 -24.59 -21.13
CA ASP A 486 20.86 -24.32 -22.29
C ASP A 486 21.67 -23.03 -22.09
N ALA A 487 21.11 -22.06 -21.36
CA ALA A 487 21.83 -20.88 -20.91
C ALA A 487 22.81 -21.14 -19.75
N GLY A 488 22.91 -22.37 -19.25
CA GLY A 488 23.84 -22.75 -18.18
C GLY A 488 23.35 -22.46 -16.77
N PHE A 489 22.03 -22.34 -16.56
CA PHE A 489 21.44 -22.33 -15.22
C PHE A 489 21.02 -23.74 -14.80
N ASP A 490 21.25 -24.08 -13.53
CA ASP A 490 20.75 -25.29 -12.87
C ASP A 490 19.37 -25.07 -12.21
N TYR A 491 18.77 -23.89 -12.42
CA TYR A 491 17.47 -23.47 -11.90
C TYR A 491 16.76 -22.54 -12.90
N VAL A 492 15.49 -22.20 -12.65
CA VAL A 492 14.77 -21.17 -13.40
C VAL A 492 14.92 -19.81 -12.70
N PRO A 493 15.67 -18.83 -13.26
CA PRO A 493 15.98 -17.55 -12.62
C PRO A 493 14.87 -16.50 -12.78
N ILE A 494 13.63 -16.95 -12.66
CA ILE A 494 12.41 -16.15 -12.80
C ILE A 494 11.59 -16.34 -11.53
N GLU A 495 10.90 -15.27 -11.11
CA GLU A 495 10.00 -15.28 -9.96
C GLU A 495 9.11 -16.54 -9.97
N PRO A 496 9.13 -17.36 -8.91
CA PRO A 496 8.47 -18.66 -8.90
C PRO A 496 6.96 -18.52 -8.89
N ILE A 497 6.25 -19.40 -9.62
CA ILE A 497 4.79 -19.45 -9.64
C ILE A 497 4.34 -20.69 -8.85
N LEU A 498 3.69 -20.47 -7.71
CA LEU A 498 3.22 -21.53 -6.81
C LEU A 498 1.77 -21.95 -7.08
N SER A 499 0.94 -20.99 -7.50
CA SER A 499 -0.47 -21.15 -7.87
C SER A 499 -0.97 -19.87 -8.54
N TYR A 500 -2.02 -19.95 -9.35
CA TYR A 500 -2.62 -18.77 -9.97
C TYR A 500 -4.12 -18.94 -10.25
N ARG A 501 -4.85 -17.83 -10.31
CA ARG A 501 -6.25 -17.79 -10.73
C ARG A 501 -6.66 -16.38 -11.18
N PRO A 502 -7.62 -16.23 -12.10
CA PRO A 502 -8.26 -14.95 -12.36
C PRO A 502 -8.97 -14.45 -11.11
N ASN A 503 -9.04 -13.13 -10.97
CA ASN A 503 -9.66 -12.49 -9.83
C ASN A 503 -10.81 -11.59 -10.25
N LYS A 504 -11.50 -11.08 -9.24
CA LYS A 504 -12.70 -10.26 -9.42
C LYS A 504 -12.43 -8.83 -9.91
N ASP A 505 -11.28 -8.53 -10.49
CA ASP A 505 -10.99 -7.24 -11.10
C ASP A 505 -10.52 -7.44 -12.57
N GLY A 506 -10.61 -8.68 -13.08
CA GLY A 506 -10.12 -9.08 -14.40
C GLY A 506 -8.59 -9.17 -14.47
N LEU A 507 -7.93 -9.29 -13.32
CA LEU A 507 -6.49 -9.53 -13.19
C LEU A 507 -6.24 -11.00 -12.82
N VAL A 508 -4.98 -11.41 -12.82
CA VAL A 508 -4.56 -12.74 -12.35
C VAL A 508 -3.90 -12.59 -10.98
N ASP A 509 -4.49 -13.24 -9.98
CA ASP A 509 -3.93 -13.49 -8.66
C ASP A 509 -2.87 -14.60 -8.80
N VAL A 510 -1.57 -14.27 -8.68
CA VAL A 510 -0.45 -15.21 -8.76
C VAL A 510 0.23 -15.33 -7.40
N TYR A 511 0.18 -16.51 -6.80
CA TYR A 511 0.90 -16.82 -5.56
C TYR A 511 2.36 -17.13 -5.90
N SER A 512 3.27 -16.38 -5.31
CA SER A 512 4.70 -16.47 -5.58
C SER A 512 5.50 -16.63 -4.29
N GLY A 513 6.65 -17.30 -4.39
CA GLY A 513 7.57 -17.49 -3.28
C GLY A 513 8.30 -16.21 -2.90
N VAL A 514 8.46 -15.97 -1.60
CA VAL A 514 9.25 -14.85 -1.08
C VAL A 514 10.75 -15.15 -1.24
N LEU A 515 11.45 -14.21 -1.85
CA LEU A 515 12.91 -14.23 -2.01
C LEU A 515 13.58 -13.35 -0.94
N ASP A 516 14.91 -13.33 -0.91
CA ASP A 516 15.66 -12.48 0.01
C ASP A 516 15.70 -11.03 -0.52
N LEU A 517 16.61 -10.20 -0.03
CA LEU A 517 16.77 -8.81 -0.49
C LEU A 517 17.10 -8.67 -2.00
N SER A 518 16.89 -7.46 -2.54
CA SER A 518 17.27 -7.16 -3.94
C SER A 518 18.78 -7.01 -4.12
N LEU A 519 19.26 -7.30 -5.32
CA LEU A 519 20.63 -7.12 -5.77
C LEU A 519 21.12 -5.69 -5.49
N ARG A 520 20.30 -4.68 -5.78
CA ARG A 520 20.64 -3.29 -5.47
C ARG A 520 20.90 -3.09 -3.98
N VAL A 521 20.01 -3.59 -3.11
CA VAL A 521 20.15 -3.43 -1.66
C VAL A 521 21.39 -4.18 -1.15
N TRP A 522 21.70 -5.35 -1.71
CA TRP A 522 22.90 -6.11 -1.35
C TRP A 522 24.17 -5.35 -1.72
N LEU A 523 24.24 -4.83 -2.95
CA LEU A 523 25.40 -4.08 -3.43
C LEU A 523 25.58 -2.70 -2.77
N LEU A 524 24.58 -2.20 -2.03
CA LEU A 524 24.73 -1.03 -1.17
C LEU A 524 25.42 -1.37 0.16
N LYS A 525 25.26 -2.60 0.65
CA LYS A 525 25.80 -3.06 1.95
C LYS A 525 27.22 -3.61 1.81
N THR A 526 27.49 -4.31 0.71
CA THR A 526 28.75 -5.04 0.51
C THR A 526 29.12 -5.19 -0.96
N THR A 527 30.39 -5.48 -1.23
CA THR A 527 30.91 -5.81 -2.57
C THR A 527 31.00 -7.32 -2.82
N MET A 528 30.64 -8.14 -1.82
CA MET A 528 30.63 -9.59 -1.91
C MET A 528 29.77 -10.07 -3.11
N PHE A 529 30.34 -10.95 -3.92
CA PHE A 529 29.74 -11.54 -5.13
C PHE A 529 29.34 -10.57 -6.25
N LYS A 530 29.83 -9.32 -6.23
CA LYS A 530 29.42 -8.31 -7.21
C LYS A 530 29.67 -8.74 -8.66
N GLY A 531 30.78 -9.43 -8.96
CA GLY A 531 31.10 -9.85 -10.32
C GLY A 531 30.13 -10.91 -10.82
N GLU A 532 29.99 -11.97 -10.04
CA GLU A 532 29.20 -13.17 -10.32
C GLU A 532 27.70 -12.86 -10.45
N LEU A 533 27.17 -11.98 -9.59
CA LEU A 533 25.78 -11.56 -9.64
C LEU A 533 25.47 -10.69 -10.87
N ASN A 534 26.41 -9.85 -11.30
CA ASN A 534 26.25 -9.09 -12.54
C ASN A 534 26.31 -10.00 -13.78
N GLU A 535 27.13 -11.06 -13.74
CA GLU A 535 27.15 -12.06 -14.80
C GLU A 535 25.82 -12.82 -14.89
N GLN A 536 25.29 -13.31 -13.76
CA GLN A 536 23.96 -13.94 -13.71
C GLN A 536 22.88 -13.00 -14.26
N LYS A 537 22.88 -11.72 -13.84
CA LYS A 537 21.95 -10.69 -14.32
C LYS A 537 21.98 -10.56 -15.84
N ASN A 538 23.17 -10.38 -16.42
CA ASN A 538 23.32 -10.17 -17.86
C ASN A 538 22.86 -11.39 -18.66
N ARG A 539 23.13 -12.59 -18.14
CA ARG A 539 22.69 -13.84 -18.74
C ARG A 539 21.17 -14.00 -18.74
N ILE A 540 20.49 -13.66 -17.63
CA ILE A 540 19.02 -13.62 -17.56
C ILE A 540 18.44 -12.71 -18.64
N LEU A 541 19.00 -11.50 -18.77
CA LEU A 541 18.54 -10.52 -19.75
C LEU A 541 18.75 -10.99 -21.21
N SER A 542 19.87 -11.67 -21.49
CA SER A 542 20.11 -12.26 -22.82
C SER A 542 19.01 -13.26 -23.19
N VAL A 543 18.68 -14.19 -22.28
CA VAL A 543 17.66 -15.21 -22.53
C VAL A 543 16.28 -14.61 -22.80
N LEU A 544 15.91 -13.54 -22.08
CA LEU A 544 14.65 -12.83 -22.34
C LEU A 544 14.62 -12.16 -23.71
N SER A 545 15.73 -11.51 -24.08
CA SER A 545 15.88 -10.88 -25.40
C SER A 545 15.73 -11.91 -26.53
N ASP A 546 16.43 -13.04 -26.42
CA ASP A 546 16.38 -14.13 -27.40
C ASP A 546 14.98 -14.76 -27.50
N SER A 547 14.25 -14.79 -26.38
CA SER A 547 12.87 -15.28 -26.30
C SER A 547 11.81 -14.26 -26.73
N ARG A 548 12.22 -13.04 -27.09
CA ARG A 548 11.36 -11.89 -27.43
C ARG A 548 10.38 -11.50 -26.31
N ILE A 549 10.74 -11.78 -25.06
CA ILE A 549 9.94 -11.40 -23.90
C ILE A 549 10.50 -10.08 -23.36
N LYS A 550 9.67 -9.04 -23.35
CA LYS A 550 10.05 -7.76 -22.74
C LYS A 550 9.52 -7.74 -21.31
N HIS A 551 10.40 -7.56 -20.34
CA HIS A 551 10.01 -7.52 -18.92
C HIS A 551 9.27 -6.23 -18.54
N GLY A 552 9.66 -5.10 -19.14
CA GLY A 552 9.11 -3.76 -18.86
C GLY A 552 9.98 -2.94 -17.90
N HIS A 553 10.58 -3.56 -16.87
CA HIS A 553 11.40 -2.86 -15.86
C HIS A 553 12.70 -3.61 -15.50
N GLU A 554 13.80 -3.36 -16.21
CA GLU A 554 15.06 -4.13 -16.05
C GLU A 554 16.09 -3.49 -15.10
N HIS A 555 15.64 -2.83 -14.04
CA HIS A 555 16.55 -2.21 -13.07
C HIS A 555 16.94 -3.15 -11.92
N GLY A 556 18.08 -2.88 -11.25
CA GLY A 556 18.64 -3.76 -10.20
C GLY A 556 17.76 -4.03 -8.97
N ASN A 557 16.65 -3.28 -8.79
CA ASN A 557 15.66 -3.58 -7.76
C ASN A 557 14.78 -4.79 -8.07
N ASN A 558 14.68 -5.18 -9.34
CA ASN A 558 13.85 -6.31 -9.79
C ASN A 558 14.64 -7.61 -9.88
N PHE A 559 15.90 -7.59 -9.47
CA PHE A 559 16.68 -8.80 -9.30
C PHE A 559 16.77 -9.08 -7.81
N CYS A 560 16.14 -10.15 -7.34
CA CYS A 560 16.20 -10.59 -5.96
C CYS A 560 17.16 -11.75 -5.79
N LEU A 561 17.80 -11.81 -4.63
CA LEU A 561 18.74 -12.85 -4.29
C LEU A 561 18.02 -14.02 -3.61
N ARG A 562 18.64 -15.18 -3.67
CA ARG A 562 18.35 -16.29 -2.78
C ARG A 562 19.63 -16.97 -2.32
N PHE A 563 19.94 -16.83 -1.04
CA PHE A 563 21.09 -17.48 -0.44
C PHE A 563 20.81 -18.96 -0.23
N PHE A 564 21.85 -19.77 -0.43
CA PHE A 564 21.84 -21.15 0.04
C PHE A 564 21.74 -21.16 1.55
N ARG A 565 21.09 -22.19 2.12
CA ARG A 565 20.93 -22.33 3.56
C ARG A 565 21.52 -23.65 4.03
N ASP A 566 22.08 -23.64 5.23
CA ASP A 566 22.52 -24.87 5.92
C ASP A 566 21.32 -25.63 6.51
N GLU A 567 21.60 -26.73 7.20
CA GLU A 567 20.59 -27.57 7.86
C GLU A 567 19.80 -26.83 8.96
N ASN A 568 20.34 -25.72 9.48
CA ASN A 568 19.71 -24.87 10.48
C ASN A 568 18.94 -23.68 9.86
N GLY A 569 18.87 -23.61 8.52
CA GLY A 569 18.23 -22.51 7.80
C GLY A 569 19.06 -21.22 7.74
N GLN A 570 20.33 -21.25 8.18
CA GLN A 570 21.21 -20.08 8.16
C GLN A 570 21.80 -19.88 6.76
N PRO A 571 21.91 -18.63 6.28
CA PRO A 571 22.48 -18.35 4.96
C PRO A 571 23.98 -18.67 4.88
N ASP A 572 24.35 -19.36 3.81
CA ASP A 572 25.73 -19.74 3.47
C ASP A 572 26.39 -18.66 2.61
N PHE A 573 27.11 -17.73 3.26
CA PHE A 573 27.85 -16.65 2.59
C PHE A 573 29.17 -17.12 1.95
N SER A 574 29.47 -18.43 1.94
CA SER A 574 30.60 -18.97 1.16
C SER A 574 30.23 -19.25 -0.29
N LYS A 575 28.92 -19.30 -0.60
CA LYS A 575 28.39 -19.57 -1.93
C LYS A 575 27.75 -18.34 -2.53
N VAL A 576 27.96 -18.15 -3.84
CA VAL A 576 27.28 -17.11 -4.61
C VAL A 576 25.77 -17.40 -4.56
N PRO A 577 24.92 -16.45 -4.11
CA PRO A 577 23.47 -16.66 -4.09
C PRO A 577 22.91 -16.76 -5.51
N ARG A 578 21.76 -17.42 -5.64
CA ARG A 578 20.99 -17.46 -6.89
C ARG A 578 20.30 -16.11 -7.12
N LEU A 579 20.29 -15.64 -8.36
CA LEU A 579 19.60 -14.42 -8.76
C LEU A 579 18.29 -14.75 -9.49
N TYR A 580 17.21 -14.05 -9.15
CA TYR A 580 15.89 -14.20 -9.76
C TYR A 580 15.39 -12.84 -10.23
N LEU A 581 14.88 -12.77 -11.46
CA LEU A 581 14.15 -11.60 -11.94
C LEU A 581 12.69 -11.68 -11.47
N ILE A 582 12.17 -10.57 -10.94
CA ILE A 582 10.82 -10.41 -10.38
C ILE A 582 10.08 -9.25 -11.02
N ASP A 583 8.77 -9.16 -10.74
CA ASP A 583 7.89 -8.06 -11.14
C ASP A 583 7.50 -8.06 -12.63
N PHE A 584 6.93 -9.18 -13.08
CA PHE A 584 6.47 -9.39 -14.47
C PHE A 584 5.17 -8.67 -14.81
N ASP A 585 4.78 -7.62 -14.10
CA ASP A 585 3.47 -6.97 -14.27
C ASP A 585 3.30 -6.20 -15.59
N GLN A 586 4.40 -5.90 -16.27
CA GLN A 586 4.45 -5.28 -17.59
C GLN A 586 5.01 -6.22 -18.68
N ALA A 587 5.15 -7.51 -18.35
CA ALA A 587 5.68 -8.47 -19.29
C ALA A 587 4.81 -8.56 -20.55
N ASN A 588 5.44 -8.68 -21.72
CA ASN A 588 4.76 -8.98 -22.97
C ASN A 588 5.61 -9.92 -23.84
N SER A 589 4.93 -10.67 -24.71
CA SER A 589 5.52 -11.71 -25.56
C SER A 589 4.95 -11.71 -26.96
#